data_AF-A0A2S9E1W7-F1
#
_entry.id   AF-A0A2S9E1W7-F1
#
_cell.length_a   1.000
_cell.length_b   1.000
_cell.length_c   1.000
_cell.angle_alpha   90.00
_cell.angle_beta   90.00
_cell.angle_gamma   90.00
#
_symmetry.space_group_name_H-M   'P 1'
#
loop_
_entity.id
_entity.type
_entity.pdbx_description
1 polymer ?
#
loop_
_entity_poly.entity_id
_entity_poly.type
_entity_poly.pdbx_seq_one_letter_code
_entity_poly.pdbx_strand_id
1 'polypeptide(L)'
;MSYERTVILPVDADAAFALVTEPERLRRWQTVACRVDLTVGGGFRFTMGPGHQASGTFTEIEPGRRLVFTWGWEGSDAVPPGDSTVFITLEPLAQGTAVTLRHEGLNAEQSAGHAEGWNHFLDRLARFAETGQAVADEWNATPEPENAIQAAEAALTALQLALYHLTAEDATRPTPCEDFNVSELIDHLAGNLAGIGSALGAQLADAPELAPEPRIANLAQAALEALNARGLAGEIDLGFAVLPAPVVAGILNLELLVHGWDLAQATGQDYAVDPGLADYVLGIAQGTVGAAQRESGSFGPQTVVAESAGSLDRLVAFTGRVPSGA
;
A
#
# COMPACT_ATOMS: atom_id res chain seq x y z
N MET A 1 7.19 22.83 20.28
CA MET A 1 5.74 22.67 20.56
C MET A 1 5.44 21.19 20.63
N SER A 2 4.31 20.82 21.24
CA SER A 2 3.85 19.44 21.27
C SER A 2 2.36 19.36 20.91
N TYR A 3 2.01 18.30 20.20
CA TYR A 3 0.63 17.86 20.01
C TYR A 3 0.41 16.60 20.86
N GLU A 4 -0.75 16.47 21.49
CA GLU A 4 -1.13 15.29 22.28
C GLU A 4 -2.61 14.96 22.07
N ARG A 5 -2.92 13.67 21.93
CA ARG A 5 -4.29 13.16 21.85
C ARG A 5 -4.37 11.74 22.42
N THR A 6 -5.48 11.46 23.09
CA THR A 6 -5.83 10.13 23.61
C THR A 6 -7.08 9.57 22.93
N VAL A 7 -7.05 8.28 22.62
CA VAL A 7 -8.22 7.47 22.24
C VAL A 7 -8.34 6.25 23.15
N ILE A 8 -9.55 5.73 23.31
CA ILE A 8 -9.79 4.50 24.09
C ILE A 8 -10.12 3.39 23.10
N LEU A 9 -9.33 2.32 23.13
CA LEU A 9 -9.54 1.15 22.28
C LEU A 9 -10.23 0.04 23.09
N PRO A 10 -11.25 -0.65 22.55
CA PRO A 10 -11.97 -1.72 23.25
C PRO A 10 -11.19 -3.06 23.26
N VAL A 11 -9.86 -2.99 23.42
CA VAL A 11 -8.95 -4.13 23.44
C VAL A 11 -7.97 -4.00 24.61
N ASP A 12 -7.38 -5.11 25.03
CA ASP A 12 -6.33 -5.08 26.06
C ASP A 12 -5.05 -4.40 25.56
N ALA A 13 -4.12 -4.17 26.49
CA ALA A 13 -2.91 -3.40 26.21
C ALA A 13 -1.95 -4.09 25.25
N ASP A 14 -1.89 -5.42 25.24
CA ASP A 14 -1.02 -6.18 24.33
C ASP A 14 -1.58 -6.10 22.91
N ALA A 15 -2.90 -6.24 22.75
CA ALA A 15 -3.58 -6.03 21.47
C ALA A 15 -3.47 -4.58 20.99
N ALA A 16 -3.62 -3.58 21.88
CA ALA A 16 -3.43 -2.18 21.53
C ALA A 16 -1.98 -1.89 21.09
N PHE A 17 -1.00 -2.52 21.72
CA PHE A 17 0.41 -2.41 21.33
C PHE A 17 0.67 -3.03 19.96
N ALA A 18 0.10 -4.21 19.69
CA ALA A 18 0.15 -4.84 18.36
C ALA A 18 -0.45 -3.93 17.27
N LEU A 19 -1.57 -3.25 17.55
CA LEU A 19 -2.20 -2.35 16.58
C LEU A 19 -1.29 -1.20 16.12
N VAL A 20 -0.34 -0.77 16.95
CA VAL A 20 0.58 0.35 16.66
C VAL A 20 2.01 -0.09 16.35
N THR A 21 2.28 -1.40 16.26
CA THR A 21 3.64 -1.92 16.01
C THR A 21 3.72 -3.00 14.94
N GLU A 22 2.68 -3.82 14.76
CA GLU A 22 2.69 -4.90 13.78
C GLU A 22 2.34 -4.37 12.38
N PRO A 23 3.17 -4.63 11.35
CA PRO A 23 2.90 -4.15 9.99
C PRO A 23 1.51 -4.51 9.45
N GLU A 24 1.08 -5.74 9.68
CA GLU A 24 -0.24 -6.22 9.27
C GLU A 24 -1.39 -5.45 9.91
N ARG A 25 -1.21 -4.91 11.12
CA ARG A 25 -2.19 -4.09 11.82
C ARG A 25 -2.11 -2.63 11.38
N LEU A 26 -0.90 -2.08 11.27
CA LEU A 26 -0.66 -0.70 10.83
C LEU A 26 -1.29 -0.41 9.46
N ARG A 27 -1.20 -1.37 8.52
CA ARG A 27 -1.81 -1.24 7.19
C ARG A 27 -3.35 -1.17 7.18
N ARG A 28 -4.00 -1.52 8.30
CA ARG A 28 -5.46 -1.50 8.41
C ARG A 28 -6.02 -0.11 8.73
N TRP A 29 -5.20 0.78 9.29
CA TRP A 29 -5.68 2.08 9.76
C TRP A 29 -4.76 3.27 9.44
N GLN A 30 -3.44 3.05 9.26
CA GLN A 30 -2.46 4.14 9.17
C GLN A 30 -1.69 4.19 7.85
N THR A 31 -1.22 3.06 7.34
CA THR A 31 -0.23 3.04 6.26
C THR A 31 -0.76 2.27 5.05
N VAL A 32 -0.25 2.63 3.87
CA VAL A 32 -0.34 1.78 2.68
C VAL A 32 0.68 0.65 2.81
N ALA A 33 1.93 0.97 3.15
CA ALA A 33 2.96 -0.04 3.35
C ALA A 33 3.85 0.36 4.52
N CYS A 34 4.43 -0.62 5.19
CA CYS A 34 5.31 -0.36 6.32
C CYS A 34 6.32 -1.48 6.56
N ARG A 35 7.55 -1.05 6.83
CA ARG A 35 8.63 -1.89 7.36
C ARG A 35 8.88 -1.48 8.80
N VAL A 36 8.96 -2.48 9.69
CA VAL A 36 9.19 -2.28 11.11
C VAL A 36 10.26 -3.27 11.57
N ASP A 37 11.40 -2.75 12.02
CA ASP A 37 12.35 -3.48 12.85
C ASP A 37 12.07 -3.08 14.31
N LEU A 38 11.21 -3.86 14.99
CA LEU A 38 10.73 -3.54 16.34
C LEU A 38 11.77 -3.92 17.40
N THR A 39 12.93 -3.27 17.33
CA THR A 39 14.02 -3.36 18.31
C THR A 39 14.48 -1.96 18.68
N VAL A 40 15.02 -1.77 19.89
CA VAL A 40 15.61 -0.47 20.25
C VAL A 40 16.83 -0.21 19.36
N GLY A 41 16.82 0.90 18.63
CA GLY A 41 17.77 1.20 17.56
C GLY A 41 17.36 0.68 16.18
N GLY A 42 16.31 -0.13 16.09
CA GLY A 42 15.70 -0.60 14.84
C GLY A 42 14.95 0.51 14.12
N GLY A 43 15.00 0.48 12.79
CA GLY A 43 14.37 1.47 11.93
C GLY A 43 12.93 1.09 11.54
N PHE A 44 12.13 2.11 11.22
CA PHE A 44 10.88 1.92 10.49
C PHE A 44 10.86 2.81 9.25
N ARG A 45 10.04 2.41 8.28
CA ARG A 45 9.69 3.23 7.12
C ARG A 45 8.24 2.97 6.76
N PHE A 46 7.45 4.03 6.68
CA PHE A 46 6.02 4.01 6.42
C PHE A 46 5.72 4.79 5.15
N THR A 47 4.99 4.17 4.22
CA THR A 47 4.25 4.90 3.20
C THR A 47 2.88 5.23 3.79
N MET A 48 2.72 6.47 4.25
CA MET A 48 1.49 6.96 4.90
C MET A 48 0.35 7.08 3.88
N GLY A 49 0.71 7.56 2.69
CA GLY A 49 -0.13 7.59 1.50
C GLY A 49 0.78 7.70 0.26
N PRO A 50 0.22 7.59 -0.95
CA PRO A 50 1.01 7.69 -2.19
C PRO A 50 1.83 8.99 -2.23
N GLY A 51 3.15 8.87 -2.41
CA GLY A 51 4.11 9.98 -2.42
C GLY A 51 4.53 10.52 -1.04
N HIS A 52 4.04 9.93 0.05
CA HIS A 52 4.26 10.46 1.41
C HIS A 52 4.90 9.40 2.31
N GLN A 53 6.23 9.44 2.41
CA GLN A 53 6.98 8.46 3.19
C GLN A 53 7.60 9.08 4.45
N ALA A 54 7.32 8.45 5.58
CA ALA A 54 7.88 8.81 6.88
C ALA A 54 8.86 7.72 7.33
N SER A 55 9.93 8.11 8.01
CA SER A 55 10.89 7.16 8.58
C SER A 55 11.51 7.66 9.87
N GLY A 56 12.09 6.72 10.61
CA GLY A 56 12.70 6.99 11.90
C GLY A 56 13.22 5.72 12.58
N THR A 57 13.53 5.85 13.87
CA THR A 57 14.16 4.81 14.68
C THR A 57 13.44 4.68 16.01
N PHE A 58 13.19 3.44 16.45
CA PHE A 58 12.67 3.17 17.79
C PHE A 58 13.73 3.43 18.85
N THR A 59 13.42 4.26 19.83
CA THR A 59 14.33 4.66 20.91
C THR A 59 13.96 4.05 22.25
N GLU A 60 12.68 3.68 22.44
CA GLU A 60 12.19 3.03 23.65
C GLU A 60 11.05 2.07 23.28
N ILE A 61 11.09 0.85 23.81
CA ILE A 61 10.07 -0.18 23.57
C ILE A 61 9.78 -0.88 24.89
N GLU A 62 8.57 -0.69 25.40
CA GLU A 62 7.99 -1.46 26.51
C GLU A 62 6.67 -2.07 26.04
N PRO A 63 6.64 -3.38 25.69
CA PRO A 63 5.43 -4.04 25.21
C PRO A 63 4.24 -3.81 26.13
N GLY A 64 3.08 -3.49 25.52
CA GLY A 64 1.83 -3.22 26.24
C GLY A 64 1.81 -1.92 27.05
N ARG A 65 2.85 -1.08 27.00
CA ARG A 65 2.97 0.10 27.87
C ARG A 65 3.44 1.36 27.16
N ARG A 66 4.50 1.26 26.37
CA ARG A 66 5.18 2.45 25.85
C ARG A 66 5.98 2.17 24.58
N LEU A 67 5.90 3.09 23.64
CA LEU A 67 6.68 3.09 22.40
C LEU A 67 7.16 4.51 22.12
N VAL A 68 8.45 4.68 21.87
CA VAL A 68 9.03 5.98 21.49
C VAL A 68 9.88 5.79 20.26
N PHE A 69 9.72 6.68 19.29
CA PHE A 69 10.48 6.66 18.06
C PHE A 69 10.68 8.06 17.51
N THR A 70 11.79 8.24 16.79
CA THR A 70 12.00 9.46 16.02
C THR A 70 11.10 9.47 14.79
N TRP A 71 10.81 10.65 14.25
CA TRP A 71 9.91 10.82 13.12
C TRP A 71 10.41 11.92 12.18
N GLY A 72 10.13 11.74 10.90
CA GLY A 72 10.24 12.78 9.87
C GLY A 72 9.88 12.25 8.49
N TRP A 73 9.79 13.16 7.53
CA TRP A 73 9.36 12.89 6.17
C TRP A 73 10.57 12.79 5.24
N GLU A 74 10.66 11.70 4.48
CA GLU A 74 11.71 11.52 3.48
C GLU A 74 11.65 12.63 2.42
N GLY A 75 12.81 13.20 2.06
CA GLY A 75 12.89 14.31 1.11
C GLY A 75 12.44 15.68 1.65
N SER A 76 12.01 15.78 2.90
CA SER A 76 11.64 17.06 3.52
C SER A 76 12.83 17.76 4.18
N ASP A 77 13.08 19.02 3.84
CA ASP A 77 14.02 19.89 4.56
C ASP A 77 13.42 20.45 5.87
N ALA A 78 12.09 20.44 5.99
CA ALA A 78 11.39 21.08 7.12
C ALA A 78 11.33 20.17 8.35
N VAL A 79 11.06 18.88 8.16
CA VAL A 79 11.06 17.86 9.23
C VAL A 79 11.67 16.57 8.65
N PRO A 80 13.00 16.53 8.43
CA PRO A 80 13.66 15.34 7.91
C PRO A 80 13.58 14.17 8.92
N PRO A 81 13.78 12.90 8.47
CA PRO A 81 13.77 11.76 9.36
C PRO A 81 14.71 11.93 10.56
N GLY A 82 14.19 11.77 11.77
CA GLY A 82 14.96 11.96 13.01
C GLY A 82 14.76 13.31 13.71
N ASP A 83 14.15 14.29 13.05
CA ASP A 83 14.06 15.68 13.55
C ASP A 83 13.03 15.86 14.68
N SER A 84 12.02 14.98 14.72
CA SER A 84 10.93 15.01 15.70
C SER A 84 10.78 13.68 16.44
N THR A 85 9.98 13.63 17.50
CA THR A 85 9.80 12.43 18.33
C THR A 85 8.34 12.16 18.64
N VAL A 86 7.90 10.93 18.39
CA VAL A 86 6.57 10.44 18.72
C VAL A 86 6.67 9.54 19.95
N PHE A 87 5.77 9.78 20.90
CA PHE A 87 5.58 8.99 22.11
C PHE A 87 4.19 8.38 22.05
N ILE A 88 4.09 7.08 22.29
CA ILE A 88 2.82 6.38 22.50
C ILE A 88 2.86 5.75 23.88
N THR A 89 1.86 6.04 24.71
CA THR A 89 1.67 5.38 26.01
C THR A 89 0.34 4.63 26.01
N LEU A 90 0.37 3.42 26.57
CA LEU A 90 -0.77 2.53 26.68
C LEU A 90 -1.09 2.30 28.16
N GLU A 91 -2.28 2.71 28.57
CA GLU A 91 -2.75 2.58 29.94
C GLU A 91 -3.97 1.65 29.98
N PRO A 92 -3.83 0.44 30.57
CA PRO A 92 -4.97 -0.46 30.75
C PRO A 92 -6.07 0.20 31.57
N LEU A 93 -7.30 0.13 31.09
CA LEU A 93 -8.50 0.57 31.80
C LEU A 93 -9.34 -0.63 32.25
N ALA A 94 -10.38 -0.38 33.04
CA ALA A 94 -11.35 -1.43 33.40
C ALA A 94 -12.07 -2.01 32.16
N GLN A 95 -12.21 -1.20 31.11
CA GLN A 95 -12.73 -1.61 29.80
C GLN A 95 -11.83 -1.00 28.72
N GLY A 96 -11.00 -1.85 28.10
CA GLY A 96 -10.10 -1.44 27.03
C GLY A 96 -8.79 -0.81 27.50
N THR A 97 -8.17 -0.04 26.60
CA THR A 97 -6.85 0.59 26.81
C THR A 97 -6.88 2.03 26.32
N ALA A 98 -6.43 2.98 27.15
CA ALA A 98 -6.18 4.35 26.70
C ALA A 98 -4.84 4.40 25.96
N VAL A 99 -4.87 4.84 24.70
CA VAL A 99 -3.68 5.06 23.88
C VAL A 99 -3.50 6.56 23.71
N THR A 100 -2.44 7.10 24.29
CA THR A 100 -2.09 8.52 24.18
C THR A 100 -0.89 8.66 23.26
N LEU A 101 -1.07 9.44 22.19
CA LEU A 101 -0.02 9.84 21.27
C LEU A 101 0.41 11.28 21.59
N ARG A 102 1.72 11.50 21.70
CA ARG A 102 2.32 12.82 21.82
C ARG A 102 3.43 12.99 20.79
N HIS A 103 3.44 14.10 20.07
CA HIS A 103 4.45 14.43 19.06
C HIS A 103 5.19 15.71 19.47
N GLU A 104 6.51 15.62 19.67
CA GLU A 104 7.39 16.73 20.09
C GLU A 104 8.49 17.01 19.05
N GLY A 105 9.21 18.12 19.22
CA GLY A 105 10.29 18.55 18.32
C GLY A 105 9.85 19.48 17.19
N LEU A 106 8.58 19.88 17.16
CA LEU A 106 8.02 20.68 16.07
C LEU A 106 7.87 22.17 16.42
N ASN A 107 7.95 23.03 15.41
CA ASN A 107 7.48 24.42 15.52
C ASN A 107 5.93 24.50 15.49
N ALA A 108 5.35 25.69 15.66
CA ALA A 108 3.90 25.84 15.77
C ALA A 108 3.13 25.43 14.50
N GLU A 109 3.63 25.79 13.33
CA GLU A 109 3.01 25.46 12.04
C GLU A 109 3.08 23.95 11.77
N GLN A 110 4.27 23.37 11.94
CA GLN A 110 4.49 21.93 11.80
C GLN A 110 3.62 21.13 12.77
N SER A 111 3.50 21.59 14.02
CA SER A 111 2.66 20.94 15.03
C SER A 111 1.18 20.94 14.63
N ALA A 112 0.69 21.99 13.98
CA ALA A 112 -0.69 22.06 13.52
C ALA A 112 -0.94 21.10 12.34
N GLY A 113 -0.02 21.04 11.37
CA GLY A 113 -0.13 20.08 10.25
C GLY A 113 -0.10 18.62 10.72
N HIS A 114 0.80 18.28 11.66
CA HIS A 114 0.84 16.92 12.23
C HIS A 114 -0.40 16.61 13.08
N ALA A 115 -0.99 17.61 13.75
CA ALA A 115 -2.22 17.42 14.51
C ALA A 115 -3.38 16.97 13.61
N GLU A 116 -3.49 17.52 12.40
CA GLU A 116 -4.52 17.12 11.43
C GLU A 116 -4.40 15.64 11.05
N GLY A 117 -3.19 15.22 10.64
CA GLY A 117 -2.92 13.81 10.31
C GLY A 117 -3.11 12.87 11.50
N TRP A 118 -2.61 13.23 12.68
CA TRP A 118 -2.81 12.39 13.88
C TRP A 118 -4.27 12.30 14.29
N ASN A 119 -5.05 13.36 14.12
CA ASN A 119 -6.49 13.31 14.38
C ASN A 119 -7.16 12.28 13.44
N HIS A 120 -6.91 12.38 12.15
CA HIS A 120 -7.42 11.44 11.15
C HIS A 120 -7.07 9.98 11.48
N PHE A 121 -5.79 9.67 11.67
CA PHE A 121 -5.37 8.29 11.89
C PHE A 121 -5.81 7.72 13.24
N LEU A 122 -5.84 8.51 14.31
CA LEU A 122 -6.33 8.01 15.61
C LEU A 122 -7.84 7.71 15.60
N ASP A 123 -8.63 8.43 14.81
CA ASP A 123 -10.05 8.08 14.60
C ASP A 123 -10.20 6.76 13.85
N ARG A 124 -9.36 6.53 12.82
CA ARG A 124 -9.31 5.26 12.09
C ARG A 124 -8.87 4.11 12.99
N LEU A 125 -7.88 4.31 13.86
CA LEU A 125 -7.43 3.31 14.84
C LEU A 125 -8.57 2.91 15.78
N ALA A 126 -9.28 3.89 16.36
CA ALA A 126 -10.40 3.62 17.26
C ALA A 126 -11.52 2.83 16.57
N ARG A 127 -11.89 3.24 15.35
CA ARG A 127 -12.91 2.53 14.54
C ARG A 127 -12.46 1.11 14.18
N PHE A 128 -11.21 0.92 13.79
CA PHE A 128 -10.69 -0.40 13.46
C PHE A 128 -10.66 -1.31 14.69
N ALA A 129 -10.24 -0.80 15.84
CA ALA A 129 -10.25 -1.55 17.10
C ALA A 129 -11.67 -1.96 17.53
N GLU A 130 -12.69 -1.14 17.24
CA GLU A 130 -14.10 -1.45 17.55
C GLU A 130 -14.73 -2.45 16.58
N THR A 131 -14.43 -2.33 15.28
CA THR A 131 -15.16 -3.06 14.23
C THR A 131 -14.39 -4.25 13.65
N GLY A 132 -13.07 -4.25 13.76
CA GLY A 132 -12.17 -5.17 13.05
C GLY A 132 -12.14 -4.96 11.53
N GLN A 133 -12.82 -3.94 11.00
CA GLN A 133 -12.94 -3.70 9.56
C GLN A 133 -11.98 -2.61 9.11
N ALA A 134 -11.06 -2.96 8.22
CA ALA A 134 -10.26 -1.97 7.50
C ALA A 134 -11.11 -1.36 6.38
N VAL A 135 -11.12 -0.04 6.31
CA VAL A 135 -11.84 0.72 5.28
C VAL A 135 -10.87 1.54 4.47
N ALA A 136 -11.23 1.83 3.22
CA ALA A 136 -10.47 2.72 2.36
C ALA A 136 -10.16 4.04 3.08
N ASP A 137 -8.97 4.59 2.82
CA ASP A 137 -8.63 5.94 3.24
C ASP A 137 -8.86 6.92 2.11
N GLU A 138 -9.79 7.86 2.31
CA GLU A 138 -10.08 8.91 1.36
C GLU A 138 -8.87 9.84 1.15
N TRP A 139 -7.95 9.93 2.11
CA TRP A 139 -6.70 10.68 1.98
C TRP A 139 -5.70 10.01 1.02
N ASN A 140 -5.91 8.73 0.67
CA ASN A 140 -5.09 8.04 -0.33
C ASN A 140 -5.63 8.23 -1.77
N ALA A 141 -6.74 8.95 -1.96
CA ALA A 141 -7.23 9.28 -3.29
C ALA A 141 -6.15 10.06 -4.07
N THR A 142 -5.83 9.58 -5.27
CA THR A 142 -4.76 10.14 -6.11
C THR A 142 -5.34 10.50 -7.49
N PRO A 143 -6.12 11.58 -7.61
CA PRO A 143 -6.81 11.93 -8.85
C PRO A 143 -5.86 12.41 -9.96
N GLU A 144 -4.70 12.95 -9.59
CA GLU A 144 -3.70 13.41 -10.55
C GLU A 144 -2.31 12.90 -10.10
N PRO A 145 -1.98 11.62 -10.37
CA PRO A 145 -0.65 11.11 -10.02
C PRO A 145 0.45 11.91 -10.72
N GLU A 146 1.42 12.41 -9.95
CA GLU A 146 2.54 13.21 -10.46
C GLU A 146 3.48 12.37 -11.33
N ASN A 147 3.61 11.08 -11.01
CA ASN A 147 4.48 10.14 -11.71
C ASN A 147 4.03 8.69 -11.50
N ALA A 148 4.66 7.77 -12.24
CA ALA A 148 4.31 6.36 -12.25
C ALA A 148 4.61 5.62 -10.93
N ILE A 149 5.51 6.14 -10.09
CA ILE A 149 5.80 5.55 -8.77
C ILE A 149 4.65 5.87 -7.81
N GLN A 150 4.23 7.14 -7.75
CA GLN A 150 3.08 7.55 -6.94
C GLN A 150 1.80 6.82 -7.38
N ALA A 151 1.58 6.69 -8.69
CA ALA A 151 0.46 5.92 -9.23
C ALA A 151 0.51 4.44 -8.79
N ALA A 152 1.70 3.82 -8.75
CA ALA A 152 1.85 2.44 -8.30
C ALA A 152 1.61 2.28 -6.79
N GLU A 153 2.01 3.25 -5.97
CA GLU A 153 1.66 3.26 -4.53
C GLU A 153 0.15 3.41 -4.31
N ALA A 154 -0.53 4.22 -5.13
CA ALA A 154 -1.98 4.34 -5.10
C ALA A 154 -2.67 3.04 -5.57
N ALA A 155 -2.12 2.38 -6.60
CA ALA A 155 -2.58 1.06 -7.05
C ALA A 155 -2.40 -0.02 -5.97
N LEU A 156 -1.28 0.00 -5.22
CA LEU A 156 -1.07 -0.89 -4.07
C LEU A 156 -2.13 -0.67 -2.99
N THR A 157 -2.52 0.58 -2.74
CA THR A 157 -3.60 0.91 -1.79
C THR A 157 -4.92 0.24 -2.20
N ALA A 158 -5.28 0.32 -3.49
CA ALA A 158 -6.49 -0.31 -4.01
C ALA A 158 -6.41 -1.85 -3.92
N LEU A 159 -5.29 -2.44 -4.34
CA LEU A 159 -5.04 -3.88 -4.25
C LEU A 159 -5.17 -4.42 -2.83
N GLN A 160 -4.64 -3.69 -1.84
CA GLN A 160 -4.71 -4.11 -0.44
C GLN A 160 -6.14 -4.31 0.05
N LEU A 161 -7.08 -3.44 -0.34
CA LEU A 161 -8.48 -3.61 0.03
C LEU A 161 -9.07 -4.91 -0.53
N ALA A 162 -8.68 -5.31 -1.74
CA ALA A 162 -9.06 -6.60 -2.31
C ALA A 162 -8.44 -7.77 -1.53
N LEU A 163 -7.17 -7.64 -1.12
CA LEU A 163 -6.44 -8.65 -0.34
C LEU A 163 -7.00 -8.84 1.08
N TYR A 164 -7.51 -7.78 1.73
CA TYR A 164 -7.99 -7.82 3.12
C TYR A 164 -9.19 -8.74 3.32
N HIS A 165 -9.98 -8.94 2.27
CA HIS A 165 -11.20 -9.73 2.32
C HIS A 165 -11.03 -11.13 1.71
N LEU A 166 -9.81 -11.48 1.25
CA LEU A 166 -9.55 -12.84 0.78
C LEU A 166 -9.58 -13.82 1.95
N THR A 167 -10.27 -14.93 1.75
CA THR A 167 -10.29 -16.06 2.67
C THR A 167 -9.63 -17.29 2.04
N ALA A 168 -9.31 -18.29 2.86
CA ALA A 168 -8.76 -19.54 2.35
C ALA A 168 -9.73 -20.27 1.39
N GLU A 169 -11.04 -20.03 1.50
CA GLU A 169 -12.06 -20.62 0.63
C GLU A 169 -12.03 -20.04 -0.79
N ASP A 170 -11.46 -18.85 -0.97
CA ASP A 170 -11.40 -18.18 -2.27
C ASP A 170 -10.30 -18.72 -3.17
N ALA A 171 -9.35 -19.50 -2.63
CA ALA A 171 -8.12 -19.90 -3.30
C ALA A 171 -8.31 -20.50 -4.71
N THR A 172 -9.34 -21.33 -4.90
CA THR A 172 -9.60 -22.02 -6.18
C THR A 172 -10.61 -21.31 -7.07
N ARG A 173 -11.09 -20.11 -6.70
CA ARG A 173 -12.07 -19.38 -7.50
C ARG A 173 -11.40 -18.91 -8.80
N PRO A 174 -12.08 -19.05 -9.95
CA PRO A 174 -11.55 -18.53 -11.20
C PRO A 174 -11.48 -17.00 -11.15
N THR A 175 -10.46 -16.42 -11.79
CA THR A 175 -10.34 -14.97 -11.94
C THR A 175 -10.72 -14.56 -13.37
N PRO A 176 -11.02 -13.27 -13.61
CA PRO A 176 -11.15 -12.75 -14.98
C PRO A 176 -9.86 -12.83 -15.81
N CYS A 177 -8.69 -13.00 -15.17
CA CYS A 177 -7.46 -13.37 -15.85
C CYS A 177 -7.47 -14.89 -16.06
N GLU A 178 -7.94 -15.32 -17.24
CA GLU A 178 -8.37 -16.70 -17.50
C GLU A 178 -7.31 -17.79 -17.23
N ASP A 179 -6.02 -17.43 -17.20
CA ASP A 179 -4.91 -18.34 -16.90
C ASP A 179 -4.78 -18.68 -15.41
N PHE A 180 -5.45 -17.95 -14.53
CA PHE A 180 -5.25 -18.05 -13.08
C PHE A 180 -6.56 -18.17 -12.29
N ASN A 181 -6.56 -19.09 -11.32
CA ASN A 181 -7.40 -18.95 -10.12
C ASN A 181 -6.79 -17.96 -9.11
N VAL A 182 -7.50 -17.64 -8.03
CA VAL A 182 -7.05 -16.66 -7.02
C VAL A 182 -5.66 -16.99 -6.47
N SER A 183 -5.40 -18.24 -6.08
CA SER A 183 -4.09 -18.63 -5.54
C SER A 183 -2.97 -18.48 -6.56
N GLU A 184 -3.21 -18.92 -7.80
CA GLU A 184 -2.24 -18.80 -8.89
C GLU A 184 -1.98 -17.33 -9.26
N LEU A 185 -2.99 -16.47 -9.17
CA LEU A 185 -2.84 -15.04 -9.39
C LEU A 185 -2.00 -14.36 -8.30
N ILE A 186 -2.15 -14.79 -7.04
CA ILE A 186 -1.27 -14.33 -5.95
C ILE A 186 0.18 -14.78 -6.19
N ASP A 187 0.40 -16.02 -6.64
CA ASP A 187 1.74 -16.52 -6.98
C ASP A 187 2.35 -15.75 -8.17
N HIS A 188 1.55 -15.48 -9.20
CA HIS A 188 1.95 -14.67 -10.35
C HIS A 188 2.41 -13.27 -9.92
N LEU A 189 1.56 -12.58 -9.15
CA LEU A 189 1.84 -11.24 -8.67
C LEU A 189 3.09 -11.22 -7.77
N ALA A 190 3.23 -12.19 -6.86
CA ALA A 190 4.41 -12.33 -6.03
C ALA A 190 5.68 -12.51 -6.87
N GLY A 191 5.63 -13.36 -7.91
CA GLY A 191 6.75 -13.60 -8.83
C GLY A 191 7.17 -12.33 -9.58
N ASN A 192 6.21 -11.57 -10.12
CA ASN A 192 6.50 -10.30 -10.82
C ASN A 192 7.10 -9.26 -9.88
N LEU A 193 6.51 -9.06 -8.70
CA LEU A 193 7.02 -8.11 -7.70
C LEU A 193 8.43 -8.51 -7.23
N ALA A 194 8.66 -9.80 -7.00
CA ALA A 194 9.97 -10.34 -6.63
C ALA A 194 11.03 -10.12 -7.72
N GLY A 195 10.69 -10.45 -8.98
CA GLY A 195 11.59 -10.30 -10.11
C GLY A 195 11.97 -8.83 -10.38
N ILE A 196 10.97 -7.94 -10.41
CA ILE A 196 11.18 -6.50 -10.60
C ILE A 196 11.98 -5.92 -9.44
N GLY A 197 11.63 -6.24 -8.19
CA GLY A 197 12.38 -5.79 -7.02
C GLY A 197 13.84 -6.24 -7.07
N SER A 198 14.10 -7.50 -7.42
CA SER A 198 15.47 -8.02 -7.55
C SER A 198 16.26 -7.32 -8.65
N ALA A 199 15.63 -7.04 -9.80
CA ALA A 199 16.25 -6.29 -10.89
C ALA A 199 16.61 -4.84 -10.51
N LEU A 200 15.82 -4.25 -9.60
CA LEU A 200 16.08 -2.94 -8.99
C LEU A 200 17.12 -2.99 -7.85
N GLY A 201 17.61 -4.18 -7.48
CA GLY A 201 18.57 -4.38 -6.41
C GLY A 201 17.98 -4.39 -5.00
N ALA A 202 16.66 -4.52 -4.86
CA ALA A 202 16.05 -4.72 -3.55
C ALA A 202 16.50 -6.06 -2.94
N GLN A 203 16.63 -6.08 -1.61
CA GLN A 203 16.85 -7.31 -0.84
C GLN A 203 15.51 -7.85 -0.39
N LEU A 204 14.92 -8.72 -1.20
CA LEU A 204 13.66 -9.38 -0.90
C LEU A 204 13.76 -10.88 -1.18
N ALA A 205 13.00 -11.65 -0.41
CA ALA A 205 12.77 -13.06 -0.64
C ALA A 205 11.24 -13.26 -0.60
N ASP A 206 10.72 -14.01 -1.56
CA ASP A 206 9.34 -14.46 -1.48
C ASP A 206 9.17 -15.42 -0.30
N ALA A 207 8.02 -15.32 0.36
CA ALA A 207 7.64 -16.09 1.53
C ALA A 207 6.24 -16.69 1.26
N PRO A 208 6.15 -17.75 0.45
CA PRO A 208 4.89 -18.34 0.01
C PRO A 208 4.04 -18.92 1.16
N GLU A 209 4.65 -19.13 2.34
CA GLU A 209 3.97 -19.55 3.56
C GLU A 209 3.14 -18.46 4.23
N LEU A 210 3.38 -17.18 3.89
CA LEU A 210 2.60 -16.06 4.41
C LEU A 210 1.20 -16.04 3.78
N ALA A 211 0.24 -15.45 4.51
CA ALA A 211 -1.05 -15.12 3.94
C ALA A 211 -0.88 -14.18 2.72
N PRO A 212 -1.82 -14.17 1.76
CA PRO A 212 -1.70 -13.38 0.54
C PRO A 212 -1.38 -11.90 0.77
N GLU A 213 -2.04 -11.26 1.73
CA GLU A 213 -1.84 -9.85 2.03
C GLU A 213 -0.42 -9.50 2.48
N PRO A 214 0.13 -10.06 3.58
CA PRO A 214 1.47 -9.74 4.00
C PRO A 214 2.53 -10.15 2.98
N ARG A 215 2.34 -11.26 2.25
CA ARG A 215 3.25 -11.67 1.17
C ARG A 215 3.37 -10.59 0.11
N ILE A 216 2.24 -10.17 -0.47
CA ILE A 216 2.21 -9.19 -1.56
C ILE A 216 2.63 -7.81 -1.08
N ALA A 217 2.15 -7.36 0.08
CA ALA A 217 2.49 -6.04 0.62
C ALA A 217 4.00 -5.89 0.87
N ASN A 218 4.66 -6.93 1.40
CA ASN A 218 6.10 -6.90 1.66
C ASN A 218 6.92 -6.85 0.36
N LEU A 219 6.53 -7.63 -0.66
CA LEU A 219 7.19 -7.64 -1.97
C LEU A 219 6.98 -6.31 -2.71
N ALA A 220 5.74 -5.81 -2.75
CA ALA A 220 5.40 -4.55 -3.40
C ALA A 220 6.12 -3.38 -2.74
N GLN A 221 6.17 -3.33 -1.41
CA GLN A 221 6.91 -2.30 -0.70
C GLN A 221 8.39 -2.29 -1.08
N ALA A 222 9.06 -3.45 -1.05
CA ALA A 222 10.48 -3.53 -1.39
C ALA A 222 10.76 -3.11 -2.85
N ALA A 223 9.90 -3.52 -3.79
CA ALA A 223 10.04 -3.15 -5.20
C ALA A 223 9.82 -1.65 -5.43
N LEU A 224 8.77 -1.06 -4.82
CA LEU A 224 8.47 0.37 -4.95
C LEU A 224 9.53 1.24 -4.27
N GLU A 225 10.05 0.82 -3.12
CA GLU A 225 11.17 1.51 -2.44
C GLU A 225 12.42 1.54 -3.31
N ALA A 226 12.80 0.41 -3.90
CA ALA A 226 13.95 0.35 -4.77
C ALA A 226 13.73 1.15 -6.07
N LEU A 227 12.54 1.11 -6.65
CA LEU A 227 12.21 1.94 -7.80
C LEU A 227 12.27 3.43 -7.47
N ASN A 228 11.76 3.84 -6.31
CA ASN A 228 11.81 5.22 -5.83
C ASN A 228 13.25 5.69 -5.62
N ALA A 229 14.08 4.89 -4.94
CA ALA A 229 15.48 5.20 -4.71
C ALA A 229 16.29 5.28 -6.02
N ARG A 230 15.96 4.43 -7.00
CA ARG A 230 16.57 4.44 -8.33
C ARG A 230 16.12 5.68 -9.13
N GLY A 231 14.83 5.99 -9.11
CA GLY A 231 14.19 6.95 -9.99
C GLY A 231 13.87 6.41 -11.40
N LEU A 232 13.32 7.26 -12.27
CA LEU A 232 12.72 6.85 -13.55
C LEU A 232 13.57 7.15 -14.81
N ALA A 233 14.82 7.59 -14.67
CA ALA A 233 15.68 7.89 -15.83
C ALA A 233 16.29 6.62 -16.45
N GLY A 234 16.64 6.58 -17.73
CA GLY A 234 17.39 5.46 -18.33
C GLY A 234 16.69 4.09 -18.28
N GLU A 235 17.47 3.01 -18.25
CA GLU A 235 17.00 1.62 -18.43
C GLU A 235 17.23 0.75 -17.18
N ILE A 236 16.48 -0.34 -17.08
CA ILE A 236 16.54 -1.38 -16.06
C ILE A 236 16.65 -2.73 -16.76
N ASP A 237 17.59 -3.56 -16.33
CA ASP A 237 17.76 -4.93 -16.81
C ASP A 237 16.95 -5.88 -15.93
N LEU A 238 15.89 -6.46 -16.48
CA LEU A 238 15.03 -7.45 -15.81
C LEU A 238 15.59 -8.89 -15.93
N GLY A 239 16.78 -9.07 -16.50
CA GLY A 239 17.44 -10.36 -16.72
C GLY A 239 16.95 -11.10 -17.98
N PHE A 240 15.71 -10.87 -18.41
CA PHE A 240 15.16 -11.36 -19.67
C PHE A 240 14.99 -10.26 -20.73
N ALA A 241 14.98 -8.99 -20.31
CA ALA A 241 14.86 -7.83 -21.17
C ALA A 241 15.45 -6.59 -20.48
N VAL A 242 15.98 -5.66 -21.28
CA VAL A 242 16.36 -4.32 -20.82
C VAL A 242 15.29 -3.34 -21.27
N LEU A 243 14.64 -2.67 -20.32
CA LEU A 243 13.50 -1.79 -20.57
C LEU A 243 13.74 -0.39 -19.99
N PRO A 244 13.19 0.67 -20.61
CA PRO A 244 13.16 1.99 -19.99
C PRO A 244 12.48 1.94 -18.61
N ALA A 245 13.04 2.64 -17.62
CA ALA A 245 12.52 2.63 -16.26
C ALA A 245 11.03 3.07 -16.14
N PRO A 246 10.52 4.03 -16.95
CA PRO A 246 9.09 4.34 -16.94
C PRO A 246 8.20 3.17 -17.39
N VAL A 247 8.72 2.27 -18.24
CA VAL A 247 8.00 1.05 -18.66
C VAL A 247 7.93 0.06 -17.50
N VAL A 248 9.02 -0.13 -16.75
CA VAL A 248 9.02 -1.00 -15.56
C VAL A 248 8.06 -0.48 -14.48
N ALA A 249 8.04 0.84 -14.25
CA ALA A 249 7.04 1.45 -13.37
C ALA A 249 5.62 1.23 -13.89
N GLY A 250 5.41 1.30 -15.21
CA GLY A 250 4.13 1.01 -15.85
C GLY A 250 3.66 -0.43 -15.67
N ILE A 251 4.58 -1.40 -15.71
CA ILE A 251 4.28 -2.81 -15.41
C ILE A 251 3.76 -2.93 -13.97
N LEU A 252 4.46 -2.35 -12.98
CA LEU A 252 3.99 -2.36 -11.58
C LEU A 252 2.59 -1.76 -11.42
N ASN A 253 2.26 -0.68 -12.14
CA ASN A 253 0.91 -0.11 -12.11
C ASN A 253 -0.14 -1.09 -12.61
N LEU A 254 0.12 -1.78 -13.71
CA LEU A 254 -0.80 -2.76 -14.29
C LEU A 254 -0.96 -3.98 -13.38
N GLU A 255 0.16 -4.54 -12.90
CA GLU A 255 0.20 -5.67 -11.98
C GLU A 255 -0.61 -5.39 -10.71
N LEU A 256 -0.42 -4.21 -10.11
CA LEU A 256 -1.10 -3.86 -8.85
C LEU A 256 -2.59 -3.53 -9.09
N LEU A 257 -2.90 -2.66 -10.04
CA LEU A 257 -4.27 -2.13 -10.17
C LEU A 257 -5.22 -3.12 -10.84
N VAL A 258 -4.78 -3.76 -11.93
CA VAL A 258 -5.64 -4.64 -12.75
C VAL A 258 -5.85 -5.98 -12.05
N HIS A 259 -4.81 -6.54 -11.41
CA HIS A 259 -5.01 -7.77 -10.64
C HIS A 259 -5.72 -7.55 -9.31
N GLY A 260 -5.63 -6.35 -8.72
CA GLY A 260 -6.53 -5.96 -7.64
C GLY A 260 -8.00 -6.02 -8.06
N TRP A 261 -8.32 -5.56 -9.27
CA TRP A 261 -9.65 -5.72 -9.85
C TRP A 261 -9.99 -7.20 -10.09
N ASP A 262 -9.08 -7.99 -10.67
CA ASP A 262 -9.31 -9.43 -10.90
C ASP A 262 -9.68 -10.18 -9.61
N LEU A 263 -8.96 -9.90 -8.51
CA LEU A 263 -9.21 -10.49 -7.19
C LEU A 263 -10.55 -10.07 -6.61
N ALA A 264 -10.87 -8.78 -6.70
CA ALA A 264 -12.15 -8.26 -6.22
C ALA A 264 -13.33 -8.90 -6.98
N GLN A 265 -13.21 -9.01 -8.30
CA GLN A 265 -14.23 -9.65 -9.14
C GLN A 265 -14.37 -11.14 -8.86
N ALA A 266 -13.25 -11.87 -8.72
CA ALA A 266 -13.25 -13.29 -8.39
C ALA A 266 -14.00 -13.56 -7.07
N THR A 267 -13.92 -12.63 -6.13
CA THR A 267 -14.50 -12.76 -4.78
C THR A 267 -15.81 -12.00 -4.56
N GLY A 268 -16.28 -11.23 -5.55
CA GLY A 268 -17.53 -10.46 -5.47
C GLY A 268 -17.44 -9.21 -4.58
N GLN A 269 -16.26 -8.63 -4.47
CA GLN A 269 -16.02 -7.38 -3.75
C GLN A 269 -16.27 -6.16 -4.66
N ASP A 270 -16.75 -5.07 -4.07
CA ASP A 270 -16.74 -3.77 -4.73
C ASP A 270 -15.28 -3.27 -4.83
N TYR A 271 -14.86 -2.88 -6.03
CA TYR A 271 -13.51 -2.37 -6.28
C TYR A 271 -13.55 -0.91 -6.73
N ALA A 272 -13.50 0.00 -5.76
CA ALA A 272 -13.51 1.43 -6.00
C ALA A 272 -12.09 1.97 -6.20
N VAL A 273 -11.86 2.61 -7.33
CA VAL A 273 -10.59 3.26 -7.70
C VAL A 273 -10.91 4.69 -8.11
N ASP A 274 -10.04 5.64 -7.73
CA ASP A 274 -10.18 7.02 -8.18
C ASP A 274 -10.14 7.08 -9.73
N PRO A 275 -11.12 7.75 -10.38
CA PRO A 275 -11.16 7.82 -11.84
C PRO A 275 -9.89 8.37 -12.48
N GLY A 276 -9.24 9.35 -11.83
CA GLY A 276 -8.01 9.96 -12.32
C GLY A 276 -6.82 9.01 -12.26
N LEU A 277 -6.72 8.18 -11.20
CA LEU A 277 -5.75 7.09 -11.15
C LEU A 277 -6.01 6.06 -12.26
N ALA A 278 -7.25 5.65 -12.46
CA ALA A 278 -7.60 4.68 -13.49
C ALA A 278 -7.29 5.22 -14.91
N ASP A 279 -7.58 6.48 -15.18
CA ASP A 279 -7.25 7.13 -16.46
C ASP A 279 -5.73 7.29 -16.65
N TYR A 280 -4.98 7.60 -15.59
CA TYR A 280 -3.52 7.64 -15.62
C TYR A 280 -2.92 6.27 -16.00
N VAL A 281 -3.38 5.20 -15.34
CA VAL A 281 -2.93 3.84 -15.62
C VAL A 281 -3.39 3.36 -17.00
N LEU A 282 -4.55 3.80 -17.49
CA LEU A 282 -4.95 3.56 -18.88
C LEU A 282 -3.99 4.22 -19.87
N GLY A 283 -3.54 5.45 -19.61
CA GLY A 283 -2.51 6.11 -20.43
C GLY A 283 -1.20 5.32 -20.46
N ILE A 284 -0.76 4.79 -19.31
CA ILE A 284 0.40 3.86 -19.23
C ILE A 284 0.15 2.61 -20.05
N ALA A 285 -1.03 1.99 -19.91
CA ALA A 285 -1.40 0.77 -20.61
C ALA A 285 -1.33 0.98 -22.13
N GLN A 286 -1.85 2.09 -22.64
CA GLN A 286 -1.83 2.44 -24.06
C GLN A 286 -0.41 2.63 -24.62
N GLY A 287 0.52 3.10 -23.79
CA GLY A 287 1.93 3.20 -24.16
C GLY A 287 2.71 1.89 -24.09
N THR A 288 2.23 0.91 -23.32
CA THR A 288 2.97 -0.31 -22.97
C THR A 288 2.44 -1.58 -23.65
N VAL A 289 1.12 -1.67 -23.86
CA VAL A 289 0.44 -2.86 -24.39
C VAL A 289 0.24 -2.73 -25.89
N GLY A 290 1.21 -3.24 -26.65
CA GLY A 290 1.18 -3.29 -28.11
C GLY A 290 0.79 -4.66 -28.67
N ALA A 291 0.99 -4.85 -29.98
CA ALA A 291 0.75 -6.12 -30.66
C ALA A 291 1.58 -7.27 -30.06
N ALA A 292 2.85 -7.01 -29.75
CA ALA A 292 3.75 -8.02 -29.17
C ALA A 292 3.23 -8.58 -27.83
N GLN A 293 2.73 -7.72 -26.94
CA GLN A 293 2.18 -8.12 -25.64
C GLN A 293 0.85 -8.88 -25.77
N ARG A 294 0.07 -8.62 -26.84
CA ARG A 294 -1.15 -9.38 -27.13
C ARG A 294 -0.82 -10.72 -27.79
N GLU A 295 0.18 -10.75 -28.67
CA GLU A 295 0.67 -11.98 -29.30
C GLU A 295 1.36 -12.93 -28.32
N SER A 296 2.00 -12.41 -27.26
CA SER A 296 2.57 -13.22 -26.18
C SER A 296 1.52 -13.85 -25.26
N GLY A 297 0.25 -13.44 -25.37
CA GLY A 297 -0.83 -13.88 -24.48
C GLY A 297 -0.90 -13.11 -23.16
N SER A 298 0.01 -12.16 -22.90
CA SER A 298 0.01 -11.38 -21.66
C SER A 298 -1.23 -10.48 -21.51
N PHE A 299 -1.84 -10.10 -22.64
CA PHE A 299 -3.10 -9.34 -22.67
C PHE A 299 -4.03 -9.90 -23.75
N GLY A 300 -5.31 -10.08 -23.42
CA GLY A 300 -6.35 -10.44 -24.39
C GLY A 300 -6.64 -9.31 -25.38
N PRO A 301 -7.45 -9.52 -26.43
CA PRO A 301 -7.91 -8.44 -27.30
C PRO A 301 -8.78 -7.44 -26.50
N GLN A 302 -8.63 -6.15 -26.76
CA GLN A 302 -9.45 -5.12 -26.09
C GLN A 302 -10.95 -5.42 -26.29
N THR A 303 -11.70 -5.38 -25.19
CA THR A 303 -13.14 -5.57 -25.20
C THR A 303 -13.87 -4.25 -25.43
N VAL A 304 -15.13 -4.33 -25.84
CA VAL A 304 -15.95 -3.15 -26.13
C VAL A 304 -16.67 -2.71 -24.86
N VAL A 305 -16.62 -1.42 -24.56
CA VAL A 305 -17.40 -0.77 -23.51
C VAL A 305 -18.10 0.47 -24.10
N ALA A 306 -19.17 0.91 -23.46
CA ALA A 306 -19.86 2.14 -23.83
C ALA A 306 -18.93 3.36 -23.74
N GLU A 307 -19.16 4.39 -24.56
CA GLU A 307 -18.41 5.65 -24.47
C GLU A 307 -18.58 6.33 -23.09
N SER A 308 -19.69 6.07 -22.41
CA SER A 308 -20.00 6.55 -21.07
C SER A 308 -19.48 5.64 -19.94
N ALA A 309 -18.72 4.58 -20.25
CA ALA A 309 -18.16 3.69 -19.25
C ALA A 309 -17.18 4.42 -18.32
N GLY A 310 -17.12 3.99 -17.05
CA GLY A 310 -16.22 4.57 -16.06
C GLY A 310 -14.74 4.37 -16.42
N SER A 311 -13.86 5.19 -15.84
CA SER A 311 -12.41 5.15 -16.12
C SER A 311 -11.80 3.76 -15.86
N LEU A 312 -12.18 3.11 -14.75
CA LEU A 312 -11.73 1.75 -14.44
C LEU A 312 -12.23 0.71 -15.46
N ASP A 313 -13.49 0.80 -15.88
CA ASP A 313 -14.05 -0.12 -16.89
C ASP A 313 -13.30 -0.01 -18.22
N ARG A 314 -12.97 1.21 -18.64
CA ARG A 314 -12.16 1.44 -19.85
C ARG A 314 -10.75 0.86 -19.72
N LEU A 315 -10.12 1.00 -18.55
CA LEU A 315 -8.82 0.39 -18.26
C LEU A 315 -8.90 -1.14 -18.37
N VAL A 316 -9.79 -1.79 -17.63
CA VAL A 316 -9.87 -3.26 -17.63
C VAL A 316 -10.27 -3.79 -19.02
N ALA A 317 -11.18 -3.10 -19.72
CA ALA A 317 -11.55 -3.44 -21.09
C ALA A 317 -10.36 -3.38 -22.06
N PHE A 318 -9.51 -2.35 -21.93
CA PHE A 318 -8.30 -2.22 -22.74
C PHE A 318 -7.32 -3.40 -22.56
N THR A 319 -7.25 -3.95 -21.35
CA THR A 319 -6.44 -5.15 -21.03
C THR A 319 -7.03 -6.47 -21.52
N GLY A 320 -8.25 -6.43 -22.09
CA GLY A 320 -8.95 -7.58 -22.63
C GLY A 320 -9.90 -8.29 -21.67
N ARG A 321 -10.13 -7.71 -20.48
CA ARG A 321 -11.13 -8.19 -19.51
C ARG A 321 -12.52 -7.65 -19.86
N VAL A 322 -13.58 -8.27 -19.33
CA VAL A 322 -14.95 -7.78 -19.48
C VAL A 322 -15.39 -7.17 -18.13
N PRO A 323 -15.61 -5.84 -18.04
CA PRO A 323 -16.09 -5.22 -16.82
C PRO A 323 -17.50 -5.69 -16.45
N SER A 324 -17.81 -5.73 -15.15
CA SER A 324 -19.16 -6.05 -14.69
C SER A 324 -20.15 -4.94 -15.07
N GLY A 325 -21.18 -5.28 -15.85
CA GLY A 325 -22.21 -4.34 -16.29
C GLY A 325 -21.98 -3.72 -17.68
N ALA A 326 -20.95 -4.18 -18.41
CA ALA A 326 -20.71 -3.84 -19.82
C ALA A 326 -21.73 -4.48 -20.79
#